data_AF-A0A1H9XWH1-F1
#
_entry.id   AF-A0A1H9XWH1-F1
#
_cell.length_a   1.000
_cell.length_b   1.000
_cell.length_c   1.000
_cell.angle_alpha   90.00
_cell.angle_beta   90.00
_cell.angle_gamma   90.00
#
_symmetry.space_group_name_H-M   'P 1'
#
loop_
_entity.id
_entity.type
_entity.pdbx_description
1 polymer ?
#
loop_
_entity_poly.entity_id
_entity_poly.type
_entity_poly.pdbx_seq_one_letter_code
_entity_poly.pdbx_strand_id
1 'polypeptide(L)' 'MNEFEDSLLLRVEQAERAVRRAVEQQDEYAAEVHGADLANLRRLAAEHGVAVGAHEEG' A
#
# COMPACT_ATOMS: atom_id res chain seq x y z
N MET A 1 -2.37 -17.60 7.17
CA MET A 1 -2.90 -16.24 7.02
C MET A 1 -3.73 -15.91 8.24
N ASN A 2 -3.51 -14.74 8.82
CA ASN A 2 -4.25 -14.21 9.97
C ASN A 2 -5.16 -13.08 9.46
N GLU A 3 -6.33 -12.87 10.05
CA GLU A 3 -7.29 -11.82 9.63
C GLU A 3 -6.64 -10.42 9.58
N PHE A 4 -5.69 -10.18 10.49
CA PHE A 4 -4.86 -8.97 10.47
C PHE A 4 -3.98 -8.86 9.22
N GLU A 5 -3.31 -9.96 8.85
CA GLU A 5 -2.41 -10.01 7.68
C GLU A 5 -3.20 -9.82 6.39
N ASP A 6 -4.32 -10.53 6.23
CA ASP A 6 -5.23 -10.38 5.09
C ASP A 6 -5.75 -8.94 4.96
N SER A 7 -6.19 -8.35 6.07
CA SER A 7 -6.65 -6.96 6.09
C SER A 7 -5.54 -5.97 5.75
N LEU A 8 -4.32 -6.19 6.25
CA LEU A 8 -3.17 -5.33 5.98
C LEU A 8 -2.76 -5.40 4.51
N LEU A 9 -2.68 -6.59 3.93
CA LEU A 9 -2.38 -6.78 2.51
C LEU A 9 -3.42 -6.13 1.60
N LEU A 10 -4.71 -6.28 1.92
CA LEU A 10 -5.78 -5.63 1.18
C LEU A 10 -5.65 -4.11 1.20
N ARG A 11 -5.36 -3.53 2.37
CA ARG A 11 -5.20 -2.08 2.52
C ARG A 11 -3.98 -1.54 1.77
N VAL A 12 -2.88 -2.28 1.78
CA VAL A 12 -1.69 -1.94 0.97
C VAL A 12 -2.04 -1.91 -0.50
N GLU A 13 -2.72 -2.93 -1.02
CA GLU A 13 -3.15 -2.97 -2.43
C GLU A 13 -4.07 -1.78 -2.78
N GLN A 14 -5.02 -1.46 -1.90
CA GLN A 14 -5.93 -0.33 -2.09
C GLN A 14 -5.18 1.01 -2.11
N ALA A 15 -4.25 1.23 -1.18
CA ALA A 15 -3.44 2.44 -1.13
C ALA A 15 -2.55 2.57 -2.38
N GLU A 16 -1.92 1.48 -2.85
CA GLU A 16 -1.15 1.47 -4.10
C GLU A 16 -2.00 1.85 -5.32
N ARG A 17 -3.22 1.32 -5.42
CA ARG A 17 -4.16 1.69 -6.49
C ARG A 17 -4.57 3.16 -6.38
N ALA A 18 -4.78 3.68 -5.17
CA ALA A 18 -5.13 5.08 -4.93
C ALA A 18 -3.99 6.04 -5.33
N VAL A 19 -2.74 5.71 -4.97
CA VAL A 19 -1.55 6.45 -5.42
C VAL A 19 -1.47 6.48 -6.94
N ARG A 20 -1.58 5.31 -7.60
CA ARG A 20 -1.53 5.23 -9.07
C ARG A 20 -2.60 6.11 -9.71
N ARG A 21 -3.85 6.00 -9.25
CA ARG A 21 -4.96 6.83 -9.76
C ARG A 21 -4.74 8.31 -9.54
N ALA A 22 -4.22 8.72 -8.38
CA ALA A 22 -3.94 10.13 -8.11
C ALA A 22 -2.88 10.70 -9.06
N VAL A 23 -1.82 9.93 -9.33
CA VAL A 23 -0.79 10.29 -10.32
C VAL A 23 -1.38 10.36 -11.74
N GLU A 24 -2.19 9.38 -12.14
CA GLU A 24 -2.87 9.37 -13.45
C GLU A 24 -3.79 10.58 -13.66
N GLN A 25 -4.42 11.06 -12.60
CA GLN A 25 -5.30 12.23 -12.62
C GLN A 25 -4.56 13.56 -12.42
N GLN A 26 -3.23 13.53 -12.26
CA GLN A 26 -2.41 14.69 -11.90
C GLN A 26 -2.90 15.41 -10.63
N ASP A 27 -3.49 14.66 -9.69
CA ASP A 27 -3.91 15.16 -8.38
C ASP A 27 -2.73 15.02 -7.40
N GLU A 28 -1.91 16.05 -7.34
CA GLU A 28 -0.68 16.08 -6.52
C GLU A 28 -0.99 15.91 -5.04
N TYR A 29 -2.08 16.51 -4.56
CA TYR A 29 -2.49 16.41 -3.15
C TYR A 29 -2.92 14.98 -2.81
N ALA A 30 -3.77 14.37 -3.63
CA ALA A 30 -4.18 12.98 -3.41
C ALA A 30 -2.99 12.02 -3.51
N ALA A 31 -2.03 12.28 -4.42
CA ALA A 31 -0.83 11.45 -4.56
C ALA A 31 0.04 11.51 -3.29
N GLU A 32 0.22 12.70 -2.70
CA GLU A 32 0.95 12.86 -1.44
C GLU A 32 0.24 12.15 -0.28
N VAL A 33 -1.08 12.37 -0.13
CA VAL A 33 -1.87 11.78 0.97
C VAL A 33 -1.87 10.26 0.89
N HIS A 34 -2.17 9.69 -0.28
CA HIS A 34 -2.17 8.24 -0.46
C HIS A 34 -0.76 7.64 -0.38
N GLY A 35 0.26 8.39 -0.80
CA GLY A 35 1.66 7.96 -0.69
C GLY A 35 2.10 7.85 0.77
N ALA A 36 1.71 8.81 1.61
CA ALA A 36 1.98 8.78 3.05
C ALA A 36 1.27 7.60 3.74
N ASP A 37 0.00 7.33 3.41
CA ASP A 37 -0.73 6.18 3.94
C ASP A 37 -0.09 4.85 3.53
N LEU A 38 0.27 4.71 2.24
CA LEU A 38 0.98 3.53 1.73
C LEU A 38 2.32 3.30 2.45
N ALA A 39 3.10 4.36 2.67
CA ALA A 39 4.36 4.27 3.41
C ALA A 39 4.14 3.79 4.85
N ASN A 40 3.10 4.29 5.52
CA ASN A 40 2.73 3.86 6.86
C ASN A 40 2.30 2.38 6.90
N LEU A 41 1.47 1.95 5.95
CA LEU A 41 1.03 0.55 5.85
C LEU A 41 2.21 -0.40 5.59
N ARG A 42 3.17 -0.01 4.74
CA ARG A 42 4.38 -0.79 4.48
C ARG A 42 5.28 -0.91 5.70
N ARG A 43 5.42 0.18 6.48
CA ARG A 43 6.13 0.13 7.77
C ARG A 43 5.43 -0.82 8.74
N LEU A 44 4.11 -0.71 8.89
CA LEU A 44 3.33 -1.59 9.76
C LEU A 44 3.50 -3.06 9.37
N ALA A 45 3.48 -3.37 8.07
CA ALA A 45 3.72 -4.73 7.59
C ALA A 45 5.12 -5.24 7.99
N ALA A 46 6.16 -4.42 7.81
CA ALA A 46 7.52 -4.78 8.22
C ALA A 46 7.63 -5.02 9.74
N GLU A 47 6.99 -4.19 10.57
CA GLU A 47 6.96 -4.34 12.03
C GLU A 47 6.29 -5.65 12.48
N HIS A 48 5.32 -6.13 11.70
CA HIS A 48 4.58 -7.36 11.96
C HIS A 48 5.12 -8.59 11.20
N GLY A 49 6.22 -8.45 10.45
CA GLY A 49 6.81 -9.54 9.66
C GLY A 49 5.98 -9.96 8.45
N VAL A 50 5.05 -9.11 7.99
CA VAL A 50 4.21 -9.34 6.82
C VAL A 50 4.95 -8.85 5.57
N ALA A 51 5.17 -9.74 4.61
CA ALA A 51 5.78 -9.38 3.34
C ALA A 51 4.78 -8.63 2.44
N VAL A 52 5.03 -7.35 2.20
CA VAL A 52 4.25 -6.49 1.29
C VAL A 52 5.04 -6.24 0.01
N GLY A 53 4.75 -7.03 -1.03
CA GLY A 53 5.27 -6.82 -2.38
C GLY A 53 6.71 -7.24 -2.61
N ALA A 54 6.90 -8.51 -2.99
CA ALA A 54 7.83 -8.94 -4.03
C ALA A 54 7.32 -10.27 -4.59
N HIS A 55 6.25 -10.24 -5.39
CA HIS A 55 6.14 -11.21 -6.47
C HIS A 55 6.73 -10.50 -7.69
N GLU A 56 8.05 -10.60 -7.83
CA GLU A 56 8.66 -10.41 -9.13
C GLU A 56 8.03 -11.44 -10.06
N GLU A 57 7.43 -10.95 -11.14
CA GLU A 57 6.94 -11.76 -12.24
C GLU A 57 8.09 -12.66 -12.72
N GLY A 58 7.92 -13.97 -12.55
CA GLY A 58 8.76 -15.00 -13.17
C GLY A 58 8.25 -15.38 -14.55
#